data_AF-A0A0B0Q783-F1
#
_entry.id   AF-A0A0B0Q783-F1
#
_cell.length_a   1.000
_cell.length_b   1.000
_cell.length_c   1.000
_cell.angle_alpha   90.00
_cell.angle_beta   90.00
_cell.angle_gamma   90.00
#
_symmetry.space_group_name_H-M   'P 1'
#
loop_
_entity.id
_entity.type
_entity.pdbx_description
1 polymer ?
#
loop_
_entity_poly.entity_id
_entity_poly.type
_entity_poly.pdbx_seq_one_letter_code
_entity_poly.pdbx_strand_id
1 'polypeptide(L)'
;MSRKNFILYNVLNQEVIFQEYFCNLLNEKSFMKKFLDFIEQKNEILKNEIVEHHHFSTEYPLEFKAKSFGRADIFLKLDTKNIIFEVKNKVYTSLTENQPRNYLNYLKRTVKNTDFNTCLMFLIPRDYAHKEVIYQEWGNYSKEEIDQQLFYWEDFVLTLKDEENVFVKAFYEFCLYWFELNPIHLTKKEIALLNFKGNSMKLIGDETLPTLLSKLELAVVNIGRTMQWEQYRADKGGYTFGYNWTKKIKSYQLFMGMDYDLWKEFKQPINIYISQAKDSSQEFEKPKIDTLEFVTYKLKGDSNADDFFAYVVKLDFKIDEEHYEEKIKDVMRKITQHLK
;
A
#
# COMPACT_ATOMS: atom_id res chain seq x y z
N MET A 1 -1.07 -19.47 8.31
CA MET A 1 -0.18 -20.54 7.82
C MET A 1 1.23 -20.25 8.30
N SER A 2 1.96 -21.24 8.84
CA SER A 2 3.31 -21.02 9.36
C SER A 2 4.34 -20.85 8.24
N ARG A 3 5.30 -19.93 8.40
CA ARG A 3 6.44 -19.62 7.50
C ARG A 3 7.23 -20.83 6.94
N LYS A 4 7.07 -22.03 7.50
CA LYS A 4 7.89 -23.21 7.25
C LYS A 4 7.50 -24.07 6.03
N ASN A 5 6.31 -23.92 5.43
CA ASN A 5 5.81 -24.94 4.49
C ASN A 5 5.96 -24.64 3.00
N PHE A 6 6.64 -23.56 2.61
CA PHE A 6 6.80 -23.21 1.20
C PHE A 6 8.26 -22.83 0.96
N ILE A 7 9.01 -23.76 0.40
CA ILE A 7 10.42 -23.60 0.00
C ILE A 7 10.60 -22.33 -0.86
N LEU A 8 9.59 -22.01 -1.69
CA LEU A 8 9.53 -20.80 -2.50
C LEU A 8 9.68 -19.51 -1.67
N TYR A 9 9.12 -19.42 -0.46
CA TYR A 9 9.22 -18.21 0.37
C TYR A 9 10.65 -17.92 0.84
N ASN A 10 11.38 -18.95 1.24
CA ASN A 10 12.76 -18.78 1.71
C ASN A 10 13.71 -18.38 0.57
N VAL A 11 13.34 -18.75 -0.67
CA VAL A 11 14.11 -18.51 -1.88
C VAL A 11 13.82 -17.12 -2.45
N LEU A 12 12.54 -16.76 -2.62
CA LEU A 12 12.11 -15.48 -3.20
C LEU A 12 12.25 -14.27 -2.25
N ASN A 13 12.60 -14.47 -0.98
CA ASN A 13 12.93 -13.39 -0.05
C ASN A 13 14.23 -12.65 -0.46
N GLN A 14 15.10 -13.29 -1.24
CA GLN A 14 16.30 -12.65 -1.78
C GLN A 14 15.94 -11.80 -3.00
N GLU A 15 16.35 -10.52 -3.00
CA GLU A 15 16.01 -9.53 -4.03
C GLU A 15 16.39 -10.00 -5.44
N VAL A 16 17.63 -10.47 -5.63
CA VAL A 16 18.13 -11.01 -6.91
C VAL A 16 17.29 -12.20 -7.40
N ILE A 17 16.96 -13.14 -6.50
CA ILE A 17 16.18 -14.33 -6.88
C ILE A 17 14.75 -13.93 -7.25
N PHE A 18 14.17 -12.96 -6.54
CA PHE A 18 12.87 -12.39 -6.86
C PHE A 18 12.87 -11.75 -8.27
N GLN A 19 13.90 -10.98 -8.59
CA GLN A 19 14.07 -10.33 -9.90
C GLN A 19 14.21 -11.36 -11.03
N GLU A 20 15.07 -12.37 -10.84
CA GLU A 20 15.25 -13.48 -11.79
C GLU A 20 13.95 -14.24 -12.02
N TYR A 21 13.23 -14.56 -10.94
CA TYR A 21 11.94 -15.24 -11.06
C TYR A 21 10.91 -14.38 -11.80
N PHE A 22 10.82 -13.09 -11.47
CA PHE A 22 9.98 -12.14 -12.19
C PHE A 22 10.31 -12.06 -13.68
N CYS A 23 11.60 -11.95 -14.03
CA CYS A 23 12.02 -11.86 -15.43
C CYS A 23 11.70 -13.14 -16.20
N ASN A 24 11.88 -14.32 -15.59
CA ASN A 24 11.49 -15.59 -16.21
C ASN A 24 9.98 -15.67 -16.48
N LEU A 25 9.14 -15.07 -15.63
CA LEU A 25 7.70 -15.00 -15.86
C LEU A 25 7.34 -14.10 -17.05
N LEU A 26 8.19 -13.16 -17.47
CA LEU A 26 7.98 -12.38 -18.69
C LEU A 26 8.04 -13.25 -19.97
N ASN A 27 8.49 -14.51 -19.89
CA ASN A 27 8.35 -15.45 -20.99
C ASN A 27 6.90 -15.96 -21.15
N GLU A 28 6.07 -15.84 -20.10
CA GLU A 28 4.65 -16.19 -20.15
C GLU A 28 3.85 -15.03 -20.75
N LYS A 29 3.18 -15.28 -21.88
CA LYS A 29 2.50 -14.23 -22.66
C LYS A 29 1.46 -13.45 -21.86
N SER A 30 0.67 -14.13 -21.02
CA SER A 30 -0.37 -13.47 -20.20
C SER A 30 0.26 -12.56 -19.14
N PHE A 31 1.31 -13.02 -18.47
CA PHE A 31 2.07 -12.25 -17.50
C PHE A 31 2.75 -11.04 -18.14
N MET A 32 3.47 -11.24 -19.26
CA MET A 32 4.13 -10.15 -19.99
C MET A 32 3.11 -9.10 -20.42
N LYS A 33 1.97 -9.52 -20.99
CA LYS A 33 0.90 -8.59 -21.37
C LYS A 33 0.41 -7.78 -20.17
N LYS A 34 0.13 -8.41 -19.03
CA LYS A 34 -0.32 -7.70 -17.82
C LYS A 34 0.72 -6.73 -17.29
N PHE A 35 2.00 -7.10 -17.36
CA PHE A 35 3.09 -6.21 -16.95
C PHE A 35 3.18 -4.98 -17.85
N LEU A 36 3.14 -5.17 -19.18
CA LEU A 36 3.14 -4.05 -20.14
C LEU A 36 1.90 -3.17 -19.97
N ASP A 37 0.70 -3.77 -19.89
CA ASP A 37 -0.56 -3.06 -19.64
C ASP A 37 -0.47 -2.23 -18.34
N PHE A 38 0.16 -2.77 -17.29
CA PHE A 38 0.36 -2.08 -16.02
C PHE A 38 1.31 -0.88 -16.13
N ILE A 39 2.40 -0.99 -16.89
CA ILE A 39 3.31 0.14 -17.15
C ILE A 39 2.59 1.22 -17.95
N GLU A 40 1.84 0.84 -18.98
CA GLU A 40 1.11 1.74 -19.87
C GLU A 40 0.02 2.57 -19.16
N GLN A 41 -0.51 2.10 -18.02
CA GLN A 41 -1.48 2.87 -17.23
C GLN A 41 -0.94 4.23 -16.75
N LYS A 42 0.37 4.36 -16.57
CA LYS A 42 1.01 5.60 -16.12
C LYS A 42 1.99 6.18 -17.14
N ASN A 43 2.43 5.40 -18.11
CA ASN A 43 3.48 5.80 -19.03
C ASN A 43 3.30 5.14 -20.40
N GLU A 44 2.99 5.95 -21.42
CA GLU A 44 2.77 5.46 -22.80
C GLU A 44 4.08 5.11 -23.55
N ILE A 45 5.25 5.10 -22.89
CA ILE A 45 6.56 4.84 -23.55
C ILE A 45 6.65 3.49 -24.27
N LEU A 46 5.84 2.50 -23.87
CA LEU A 46 5.79 1.17 -24.49
C LEU A 46 4.61 1.00 -25.47
N LYS A 47 3.79 2.04 -25.63
CA LYS A 47 2.58 1.98 -26.45
C LYS A 47 2.95 1.75 -27.92
N ASN A 48 2.36 0.70 -28.50
CA ASN A 48 2.63 0.21 -29.86
C ASN A 48 4.03 -0.40 -30.09
N GLU A 49 4.82 -0.61 -29.03
CA GLU A 49 6.10 -1.29 -29.15
C GLU A 49 5.90 -2.81 -29.18
N ILE A 50 6.70 -3.49 -30.00
CA ILE A 50 6.77 -4.95 -29.96
C ILE A 50 7.80 -5.33 -28.89
N VAL A 51 7.32 -5.68 -27.72
CA VAL A 51 8.16 -6.10 -26.60
C VAL A 51 8.10 -7.62 -26.44
N GLU A 52 9.27 -8.26 -26.45
CA GLU A 52 9.43 -9.71 -26.26
C GLU A 52 10.36 -9.98 -25.08
N HIS A 53 10.26 -11.17 -24.50
CA HIS A 53 11.08 -11.60 -23.35
C HIS A 53 12.58 -11.37 -23.58
N HIS A 54 13.09 -11.63 -24.78
CA HIS A 54 14.52 -11.49 -25.09
C HIS A 54 15.04 -10.04 -25.09
N HIS A 55 14.15 -9.05 -25.06
CA HIS A 55 14.52 -7.64 -24.88
C HIS A 55 14.83 -7.29 -23.41
N PHE A 56 14.45 -8.15 -22.46
CA PHE A 56 14.73 -7.98 -21.04
C PHE A 56 16.05 -8.65 -20.65
N SER A 57 16.75 -8.02 -19.72
CA SER A 57 17.96 -8.57 -19.10
C SER A 57 17.94 -8.24 -17.62
N THR A 58 18.25 -9.22 -16.78
CA THR A 58 18.46 -9.01 -15.34
C THR A 58 19.90 -8.65 -15.05
N GLU A 59 20.11 -7.93 -13.94
CA GLU A 59 21.45 -7.59 -13.43
C GLU A 59 22.37 -7.02 -14.53
N TYR A 60 21.80 -6.14 -15.37
CA TYR A 60 22.45 -5.64 -16.56
C TYR A 60 23.53 -4.59 -16.19
N PRO A 61 24.79 -4.79 -16.58
CA PRO A 61 25.87 -3.85 -16.26
C PRO A 61 25.70 -2.53 -17.01
N LEU A 62 25.61 -1.43 -16.27
CA LEU A 62 25.43 -0.09 -16.83
C LEU A 62 26.81 0.54 -17.08
N GLU A 63 27.43 0.19 -18.20
CA GLU A 63 28.76 0.67 -18.57
C GLU A 63 28.73 1.62 -19.77
N PHE A 64 29.46 2.73 -19.67
CA PHE A 64 29.64 3.66 -20.79
C PHE A 64 31.08 4.15 -20.86
N LYS A 65 31.77 3.88 -21.98
CA LYS A 65 33.17 4.26 -22.23
C LYS A 65 34.11 3.91 -21.06
N ALA A 66 34.09 2.64 -20.64
CA ALA A 66 34.89 2.09 -19.52
C ALA A 66 34.57 2.67 -18.11
N LYS A 67 33.50 3.46 -17.96
CA LYS A 67 32.98 3.87 -16.66
C LYS A 67 31.75 3.02 -16.30
N SER A 68 31.75 2.42 -15.12
CA SER A 68 30.58 1.74 -14.54
C SER A 68 29.68 2.74 -13.82
N PHE A 69 28.37 2.57 -13.99
CA PHE A 69 27.30 3.33 -13.33
C PHE A 69 26.44 2.44 -12.43
N GLY A 70 26.91 1.22 -12.16
CA GLY A 70 26.17 0.21 -11.41
C GLY A 70 25.58 -0.87 -12.32
N ARG A 71 24.51 -1.50 -11.84
CA ARG A 71 23.91 -2.67 -12.47
C ARG A 71 22.40 -2.59 -12.27
N ALA A 72 21.65 -2.56 -13.38
CA ALA A 72 20.20 -2.46 -13.33
C ALA A 72 19.59 -3.82 -12.95
N ASP A 73 18.62 -3.82 -12.05
CA ASP A 73 17.91 -5.04 -11.65
C ASP A 73 17.23 -5.70 -12.86
N ILE A 74 16.50 -4.91 -13.66
CA ILE A 74 15.96 -5.30 -14.96
C ILE A 74 16.21 -4.17 -15.96
N PHE A 75 16.67 -4.53 -17.15
CA PHE A 75 16.91 -3.63 -18.26
C PHE A 75 16.10 -4.09 -19.47
N LEU A 76 15.32 -3.17 -20.04
CA LEU A 76 14.61 -3.38 -21.29
C LEU A 76 15.29 -2.56 -22.38
N LYS A 77 15.78 -3.26 -23.40
CA LYS A 77 16.44 -2.66 -24.56
C LYS A 77 15.60 -2.85 -25.81
N LEU A 78 15.18 -1.74 -26.40
CA LEU A 78 14.53 -1.68 -27.70
C LEU A 78 15.39 -0.85 -28.66
N ASP A 79 15.05 -0.84 -29.95
CA ASP A 79 15.83 -0.13 -30.99
C ASP A 79 16.03 1.36 -30.67
N THR A 80 15.00 2.00 -30.13
CA THR A 80 14.98 3.45 -29.83
C THR A 80 14.78 3.78 -28.36
N LYS A 81 14.78 2.76 -27.48
CA LYS A 81 14.45 2.95 -26.06
C LYS A 81 15.33 2.12 -25.15
N ASN A 82 15.84 2.76 -24.10
CA ASN A 82 16.45 2.05 -22.97
C ASN A 82 15.64 2.35 -21.72
N ILE A 83 15.16 1.31 -21.05
CA ILE A 83 14.38 1.43 -19.82
C ILE A 83 15.08 0.63 -18.74
N ILE A 84 15.38 1.29 -17.63
CA ILE A 84 15.86 0.67 -16.41
C ILE A 84 14.68 0.49 -15.48
N PHE A 85 14.46 -0.72 -14.98
CA PHE A 85 13.58 -0.97 -13.85
C PHE A 85 14.44 -1.33 -12.64
N GLU A 86 14.40 -0.50 -11.61
CA GLU A 86 14.95 -0.80 -10.30
C GLU A 86 13.84 -1.41 -9.42
N VAL A 87 14.10 -2.58 -8.86
CA VAL A 87 13.15 -3.44 -8.15
C VAL A 87 13.53 -3.50 -6.68
N LYS A 88 12.69 -2.92 -5.82
CA LYS A 88 12.74 -3.18 -4.38
C LYS A 88 11.61 -4.09 -4.00
N ASN A 89 11.91 -5.19 -3.31
CA ASN A 89 10.90 -6.12 -2.81
C ASN A 89 10.62 -5.95 -1.31
N LYS A 90 11.33 -5.06 -0.59
CA LYS A 90 11.13 -4.84 0.86
C LYS A 90 11.00 -3.35 1.16
N VAL A 91 10.28 -3.04 2.25
CA VAL A 91 10.06 -1.67 2.71
C VAL A 91 11.37 -0.96 3.11
N TYR A 92 12.30 -1.69 3.74
CA TYR A 92 13.52 -1.14 4.34
C TYR A 92 14.81 -1.58 3.65
N THR A 93 14.78 -1.87 2.35
CA THR A 93 16.02 -2.07 1.59
C THR A 93 16.65 -0.72 1.25
N SER A 94 17.95 -0.58 1.52
CA SER A 94 18.68 0.65 1.23
C SER A 94 18.73 0.92 -0.28
N LEU A 95 18.64 2.20 -0.66
CA LEU A 95 19.18 2.64 -1.94
C LEU A 95 20.71 2.62 -1.80
N THR A 96 21.40 2.02 -2.76
CA THR A 96 22.87 2.13 -2.78
C THR A 96 23.25 3.58 -3.11
N GLU A 97 24.46 4.02 -2.76
CA GLU A 97 24.94 5.39 -3.09
C GLU A 97 24.87 5.70 -4.61
N ASN A 98 24.74 4.67 -5.45
CA ASN A 98 24.64 4.76 -6.89
C ASN A 98 23.19 4.96 -7.39
N GLN A 99 22.17 4.73 -6.55
CA GLN A 99 20.77 4.73 -6.94
C GLN A 99 20.03 5.91 -6.30
N PRO A 100 19.20 6.65 -7.06
CA PRO A 100 18.96 6.55 -8.51
C PRO A 100 19.98 7.30 -9.38
N ARG A 101 20.87 8.12 -8.78
CA ARG A 101 21.68 9.13 -9.49
C ARG A 101 22.57 8.58 -10.61
N ASN A 102 23.26 7.46 -10.41
CA ASN A 102 24.16 6.92 -11.45
C ASN A 102 23.40 6.33 -12.63
N TYR A 103 22.21 5.80 -12.42
CA TYR A 103 21.37 5.31 -13.51
C TYR A 103 20.89 6.45 -14.40
N LEU A 104 20.45 7.55 -13.79
CA LEU A 104 20.09 8.76 -14.51
C LEU A 104 21.29 9.30 -15.31
N ASN A 105 22.48 9.30 -14.71
CA ASN A 105 23.71 9.69 -15.41
C ASN A 105 24.07 8.76 -16.57
N TYR A 106 23.83 7.45 -16.43
CA TYR A 106 24.03 6.48 -17.50
C TYR A 106 23.05 6.75 -18.66
N LEU A 107 21.75 6.82 -18.37
CA LEU A 107 20.71 7.04 -19.38
C LEU A 107 20.98 8.33 -20.17
N LYS A 108 21.27 9.45 -19.48
CA LYS A 108 21.64 10.73 -20.08
C LYS A 108 22.82 10.63 -21.06
N ARG A 109 23.79 9.74 -20.79
CA ARG A 109 24.98 9.56 -21.63
C ARG A 109 24.76 8.60 -22.80
N THR A 110 23.77 7.70 -22.69
CA THR A 110 23.42 6.77 -23.77
C THR A 110 22.57 7.41 -24.85
N VAL A 111 21.85 8.48 -24.54
CA VAL A 111 21.11 9.28 -25.52
C VAL A 111 22.10 10.10 -26.35
N LYS A 112 22.32 9.72 -27.61
CA LYS A 112 23.14 10.48 -28.56
C LYS A 112 22.33 11.41 -29.47
N ASN A 113 21.03 11.15 -29.64
CA ASN A 113 20.12 11.86 -30.54
C ASN A 113 18.76 12.09 -29.87
N THR A 114 18.01 13.09 -30.34
CA THR A 114 16.67 13.50 -29.83
C THR A 114 15.59 12.43 -29.92
N ASP A 115 15.79 11.38 -30.71
CA ASP A 115 14.77 10.34 -30.98
C ASP A 115 14.90 9.10 -30.08
N PHE A 116 15.80 9.14 -29.08
CA PHE A 116 16.05 8.02 -28.19
C PHE A 116 15.42 8.28 -26.82
N ASN A 117 14.33 7.59 -26.52
CA ASN A 117 13.64 7.75 -25.24
C ASN A 117 14.31 6.91 -24.16
N THR A 118 14.59 7.51 -23.02
CA THR A 118 15.09 6.77 -21.85
C THR A 118 14.15 6.92 -20.68
N CYS A 119 14.00 5.83 -19.93
CA CYS A 119 13.16 5.84 -18.74
C CYS A 119 13.82 5.12 -17.57
N LEU A 120 13.68 5.70 -16.39
CA LEU A 120 14.01 5.07 -15.12
C LEU A 120 12.72 4.81 -14.34
N MET A 121 12.38 3.54 -14.18
CA MET A 121 11.21 3.09 -13.45
C MET A 121 11.63 2.43 -12.14
N PHE A 122 10.91 2.73 -11.07
CA PHE A 122 11.05 2.05 -9.78
C PHE A 122 9.82 1.19 -9.52
N LEU A 123 10.00 -0.12 -9.31
CA LEU A 123 8.98 -1.04 -8.81
C LEU A 123 9.25 -1.33 -7.34
N ILE A 124 8.43 -0.78 -6.45
CA ILE A 124 8.68 -0.79 -5.02
C ILE A 124 7.43 -1.15 -4.23
N PRO A 125 7.54 -1.56 -2.95
CA PRO A 125 6.38 -1.66 -2.08
C PRO A 125 5.80 -0.27 -1.82
N ARG A 126 4.49 -0.17 -1.60
CA ARG A 126 3.79 1.10 -1.38
C ARG A 126 4.39 1.91 -0.24
N ASP A 127 4.84 1.24 0.80
CA ASP A 127 5.41 1.87 2.00
C ASP A 127 6.92 1.99 1.98
N TYR A 128 7.57 1.81 0.83
CA TYR A 128 9.03 1.89 0.73
C TYR A 128 9.59 3.13 1.43
N ALA A 129 10.52 2.90 2.35
CA ALA A 129 10.95 3.91 3.32
C ALA A 129 11.72 5.07 2.67
N HIS A 130 12.33 4.84 1.50
CA HIS A 130 13.23 5.80 0.85
C HIS A 130 12.62 6.48 -0.39
N LYS A 131 11.28 6.50 -0.52
CA LYS A 131 10.58 7.19 -1.63
C LYS A 131 10.99 8.66 -1.79
N GLU A 132 11.11 9.39 -0.68
CA GLU A 132 11.49 10.81 -0.74
C GLU A 132 12.90 11.02 -1.30
N VAL A 133 13.83 10.10 -1.03
CA VAL A 133 15.19 10.16 -1.59
C VAL A 133 15.15 9.97 -3.10
N ILE A 134 14.30 9.06 -3.60
CA ILE A 134 14.10 8.87 -5.05
C ILE A 134 13.58 10.17 -5.69
N TYR A 135 12.55 10.78 -5.10
CA TYR A 135 11.96 12.02 -5.62
C TYR A 135 12.94 13.20 -5.58
N GLN A 136 13.73 13.34 -4.51
CA GLN A 136 14.75 14.38 -4.39
C GLN A 136 15.79 14.29 -5.51
N GLU A 137 16.27 13.08 -5.80
CA GLU A 137 17.24 12.87 -6.87
C GLU A 137 16.65 13.07 -8.27
N TRP A 138 15.39 12.66 -8.49
CA TRP A 138 14.67 12.94 -9.74
C TRP A 138 14.48 14.44 -9.98
N GLY A 139 14.25 15.23 -8.91
CA GLY A 139 14.12 16.69 -8.99
C GLY A 139 15.34 17.40 -9.61
N ASN A 140 16.50 16.73 -9.67
CA ASN A 140 17.71 17.26 -10.30
C ASN A 140 17.78 17.03 -11.83
N TYR A 141 16.81 16.32 -12.42
CA TYR A 141 16.76 15.98 -13.84
C TYR A 141 15.42 16.42 -14.44
N SER A 142 15.42 16.93 -15.67
CA SER A 142 14.15 17.25 -16.34
C SER A 142 13.49 15.98 -16.89
N LYS A 143 12.16 15.92 -16.82
CA LYS A 143 11.37 14.83 -17.43
C LYS A 143 11.52 14.77 -18.96
N GLU A 144 11.91 15.89 -19.56
CA GLU A 144 12.16 16.01 -21.01
C GLU A 144 13.45 15.28 -21.43
N GLU A 145 14.37 15.02 -20.49
CA GLU A 145 15.62 14.28 -20.75
C GLU A 145 15.49 12.78 -20.50
N ILE A 146 14.83 12.40 -19.39
CA ILE A 146 14.65 11.01 -18.96
C ILE A 146 13.29 10.91 -18.28
N ASP A 147 12.40 10.04 -18.77
CA ASP A 147 11.13 9.83 -18.09
C ASP A 147 11.34 9.04 -16.79
N GLN A 148 10.64 9.41 -15.72
CA GLN A 148 10.81 8.80 -14.41
C GLN A 148 9.46 8.42 -13.83
N GLN A 149 9.31 7.15 -13.46
CA GLN A 149 8.02 6.65 -12.99
C GLN A 149 8.16 5.72 -11.78
N LEU A 150 7.24 5.87 -10.83
CA LEU A 150 7.12 5.00 -9.66
C LEU A 150 5.89 4.11 -9.83
N PHE A 151 6.12 2.81 -9.70
CA PHE A 151 5.13 1.75 -9.70
C PHE A 151 5.16 0.97 -8.39
N TYR A 152 3.98 0.47 -7.99
CA TYR A 152 3.82 -0.27 -6.76
C TYR A 152 3.56 -1.74 -7.04
N TRP A 153 4.27 -2.62 -6.35
CA TRP A 153 4.07 -4.08 -6.46
C TRP A 153 2.63 -4.46 -6.17
N GLU A 154 2.01 -3.82 -5.19
CA GLU A 154 0.64 -4.06 -4.76
C GLU A 154 -0.35 -3.85 -5.89
N ASP A 155 -0.15 -2.82 -6.73
CA ASP A 155 -1.03 -2.54 -7.86
C ASP A 155 -0.85 -3.61 -8.95
N PHE A 156 0.39 -3.98 -9.28
CA PHE A 156 0.68 -4.99 -10.30
C PHE A 156 0.19 -6.39 -9.89
N VAL A 157 0.49 -6.81 -8.66
CA VAL A 157 0.18 -8.17 -8.15
C VAL A 157 -1.33 -8.42 -8.19
N LEU A 158 -2.16 -7.42 -7.89
CA LEU A 158 -3.61 -7.55 -7.96
C LEU A 158 -4.11 -7.85 -9.39
N THR A 159 -3.40 -7.43 -10.44
CA THR A 159 -3.75 -7.78 -11.83
C THR A 159 -3.60 -9.28 -12.12
N LEU A 160 -2.85 -10.01 -11.31
CA LEU A 160 -2.53 -11.43 -11.52
C LEU A 160 -3.55 -12.39 -10.89
N LYS A 161 -4.57 -11.88 -10.17
CA LYS A 161 -5.52 -12.68 -9.37
C LYS A 161 -6.14 -13.87 -10.12
N ASP A 162 -6.47 -13.68 -11.39
CA ASP A 162 -7.17 -14.68 -12.21
C ASP A 162 -6.24 -15.41 -13.21
N GLU A 163 -4.92 -15.32 -13.04
CA GLU A 163 -3.98 -16.05 -13.89
C GLU A 163 -4.09 -17.55 -13.68
N GLU A 164 -4.10 -18.33 -14.77
CA GLU A 164 -4.19 -19.79 -14.70
C GLU A 164 -2.84 -20.49 -14.61
N ASN A 165 -1.77 -19.86 -15.15
CA ASN A 165 -0.43 -20.42 -15.17
C ASN A 165 0.08 -20.67 -13.75
N VAL A 166 0.53 -21.90 -13.47
CA VAL A 166 0.94 -22.35 -12.13
C VAL A 166 2.09 -21.54 -11.55
N PHE A 167 3.05 -21.11 -12.37
CA PHE A 167 4.19 -20.29 -11.93
C PHE A 167 3.75 -18.87 -11.62
N VAL A 168 2.87 -18.29 -12.42
CA VAL A 168 2.29 -16.97 -12.16
C VAL A 168 1.42 -16.98 -10.90
N LYS A 169 0.63 -18.05 -10.68
CA LYS A 169 -0.12 -18.24 -9.43
C LYS A 169 0.80 -18.31 -8.22
N ALA A 170 1.89 -19.07 -8.31
CA ALA A 170 2.86 -19.18 -7.23
C ALA A 170 3.52 -17.82 -6.91
N PHE A 171 3.84 -17.02 -7.94
CA PHE A 171 4.29 -15.64 -7.77
C PHE A 171 3.24 -14.77 -7.08
N TYR A 172 2.00 -14.80 -7.56
CA TYR A 172 0.89 -14.05 -7.01
C TYR A 172 0.67 -14.37 -5.52
N GLU A 173 0.58 -15.65 -5.16
CA GLU A 173 0.41 -16.10 -3.77
C GLU A 173 1.60 -15.67 -2.89
N PHE A 174 2.83 -15.78 -3.41
CA PHE A 174 4.01 -15.28 -2.72
C PHE A 174 3.88 -13.79 -2.43
N CYS A 175 3.58 -13.00 -3.46
CA CYS A 175 3.45 -11.56 -3.37
C CYS A 175 2.30 -11.12 -2.47
N LEU A 176 1.19 -11.87 -2.45
CA LEU A 176 0.08 -11.59 -1.55
C LEU A 176 0.49 -11.66 -0.08
N TYR A 177 1.28 -12.68 0.26
CA TYR A 177 1.85 -12.78 1.61
C TYR A 177 2.92 -11.71 1.84
N TRP A 178 3.82 -11.56 0.87
CA TRP A 178 5.03 -10.77 0.99
C TRP A 178 4.78 -9.27 1.12
N PHE A 179 3.79 -8.76 0.39
CA PHE A 179 3.35 -7.36 0.43
C PHE A 179 2.12 -7.16 1.32
N GLU A 180 1.81 -8.12 2.20
CA GLU A 180 0.69 -8.04 3.16
C GLU A 180 -0.68 -7.77 2.51
N LEU A 181 -0.90 -8.26 1.28
CA LEU A 181 -2.12 -8.07 0.49
C LEU A 181 -3.20 -9.13 0.74
N ASN A 182 -2.89 -10.17 1.52
CA ASN A 182 -3.89 -11.18 1.86
C ASN A 182 -5.06 -10.52 2.59
N PRO A 183 -6.30 -10.64 2.08
CA PRO A 183 -7.47 -10.14 2.78
C PRO A 183 -7.54 -10.76 4.16
N ILE A 184 -7.79 -9.93 5.17
CA ILE A 184 -7.83 -10.42 6.54
C ILE A 184 -9.17 -11.13 6.75
N HIS A 185 -9.12 -12.46 6.79
CA HIS A 185 -10.30 -13.29 7.02
C HIS A 185 -10.48 -13.61 8.51
N LEU A 186 -11.67 -13.31 9.01
CA LEU A 186 -12.12 -13.72 10.34
C LEU A 186 -12.79 -15.09 10.27
N THR A 187 -12.38 -16.00 11.15
CA THR A 187 -12.99 -17.31 11.34
C THR A 187 -14.33 -17.17 12.06
N LYS A 188 -15.20 -18.19 11.95
CA LYS A 188 -16.48 -18.22 12.68
C LYS A 188 -16.33 -18.00 14.20
N LYS A 189 -15.25 -18.52 14.79
CA LYS A 189 -14.94 -18.32 16.22
C LYS A 189 -14.62 -16.86 16.51
N GLU A 190 -13.77 -16.24 15.71
CA GLU A 190 -13.38 -14.82 15.84
C GLU A 190 -14.59 -13.89 15.62
N ILE A 191 -15.46 -14.19 14.65
CA ILE A 191 -16.71 -13.43 14.40
C ILE A 191 -17.66 -13.51 15.61
N ALA A 192 -17.75 -14.67 16.25
CA ALA A 192 -18.57 -14.83 17.44
C ALA A 192 -18.06 -13.96 18.62
N LEU A 193 -16.76 -13.67 18.68
CA LEU A 193 -16.17 -12.80 19.70
C LEU A 193 -16.54 -11.33 19.50
N LEU A 194 -16.67 -10.86 18.27
CA LEU A 194 -17.09 -9.49 17.96
C LEU A 194 -18.47 -9.14 18.58
N ASN A 195 -19.32 -10.16 18.72
CA ASN A 195 -20.68 -10.03 19.23
C ASN A 195 -20.86 -10.61 20.64
N PHE A 196 -19.77 -10.98 21.32
CA PHE A 196 -19.86 -11.69 22.59
C PHE A 196 -20.43 -10.81 23.70
N LYS A 197 -21.52 -11.26 24.31
CA LYS A 197 -22.16 -10.64 25.47
C LYS A 197 -21.87 -11.48 26.72
N GLY A 198 -20.73 -11.28 27.37
CA GLY A 198 -20.43 -11.96 28.64
C GLY A 198 -19.06 -11.63 29.25
N ASN A 199 -18.95 -11.79 30.58
CA ASN A 199 -17.70 -11.81 31.31
C ASN A 199 -17.24 -13.26 31.45
N SER A 200 -16.42 -13.77 30.52
CA SER A 200 -15.84 -15.11 30.70
C SER A 200 -14.32 -15.03 30.65
N MET A 201 -13.68 -15.24 31.81
CA MET A 201 -12.23 -15.45 31.92
C MET A 201 -11.73 -16.61 31.04
N LYS A 202 -12.63 -17.49 30.57
CA LYS A 202 -12.33 -18.54 29.59
C LYS A 202 -11.88 -18.01 28.22
N LEU A 203 -12.21 -16.75 27.88
CA LEU A 203 -11.76 -16.09 26.65
C LEU A 203 -10.30 -15.61 26.71
N ILE A 204 -9.76 -15.41 27.91
CA ILE A 204 -8.38 -14.96 28.13
C ILE A 204 -7.41 -16.14 28.00
N GLY A 205 -7.88 -17.38 28.20
CA GLY A 205 -7.08 -18.60 28.08
C GLY A 205 -7.03 -19.20 26.67
N ASP A 206 -7.76 -18.64 25.70
CA ASP A 206 -7.80 -19.11 24.31
C ASP A 206 -7.15 -18.04 23.40
N GLU A 207 -6.14 -18.42 22.61
CA GLU A 207 -5.39 -17.53 21.70
C GLU A 207 -6.28 -16.82 20.66
N THR A 208 -7.56 -17.19 20.57
CA THR A 208 -8.55 -16.65 19.63
C THR A 208 -8.76 -15.13 19.80
N LEU A 209 -8.82 -14.58 21.03
CA LEU A 209 -9.03 -13.14 21.23
C LEU A 209 -7.80 -12.30 20.82
N PRO A 210 -6.57 -12.63 21.28
CA PRO A 210 -5.36 -11.97 20.77
C PRO A 210 -5.25 -12.03 19.25
N THR A 211 -5.54 -13.20 18.65
CA THR A 211 -5.49 -13.37 17.19
C THR A 211 -6.49 -12.47 16.46
N LEU A 212 -7.73 -12.38 16.95
CA LEU A 212 -8.73 -11.46 16.41
C LEU A 212 -8.25 -10.01 16.49
N LEU A 213 -7.75 -9.56 17.64
CA LEU A 213 -7.26 -8.19 17.81
C LEU A 213 -6.10 -7.88 16.85
N SER A 214 -5.13 -8.80 16.72
CA SER A 214 -4.03 -8.64 15.76
C SER A 214 -4.50 -8.55 14.31
N LYS A 215 -5.55 -9.31 13.94
CA LYS A 215 -6.16 -9.23 12.61
C LYS A 215 -6.84 -7.88 12.38
N LEU A 216 -7.63 -7.41 13.34
CA LEU A 216 -8.29 -6.10 13.25
C LEU A 216 -7.26 -4.95 13.17
N GLU A 217 -6.19 -5.02 13.98
CA GLU A 217 -5.10 -4.06 13.93
C GLU A 217 -4.41 -4.06 12.56
N LEU A 218 -4.09 -5.24 12.03
CA LEU A 218 -3.49 -5.37 10.70
C LEU A 218 -4.40 -4.79 9.61
N ALA A 219 -5.72 -4.93 9.73
CA ALA A 219 -6.68 -4.35 8.80
C ALA A 219 -6.65 -2.83 8.83
N VAL A 220 -6.68 -2.25 10.03
CA VAL A 220 -6.55 -0.81 10.24
C VAL A 220 -5.22 -0.29 9.68
N VAL A 221 -4.12 -1.03 9.92
CA VAL A 221 -2.80 -0.72 9.34
C VAL A 221 -2.83 -0.73 7.82
N ASN A 222 -3.35 -1.79 7.21
CA ASN A 222 -3.42 -1.95 5.75
C ASN A 222 -4.25 -0.84 5.11
N ILE A 223 -5.41 -0.52 5.68
CA ILE A 223 -6.28 0.55 5.19
C ILE A 223 -5.60 1.91 5.36
N GLY A 224 -5.08 2.22 6.55
CA GLY A 224 -4.45 3.50 6.87
C GLY A 224 -3.23 3.80 5.99
N ARG A 225 -2.36 2.80 5.79
CA ARG A 225 -1.20 2.87 4.88
C ARG A 225 -1.60 3.07 3.43
N THR A 226 -2.54 2.26 2.94
CA THR A 226 -3.06 2.39 1.55
C THR A 226 -3.59 3.79 1.29
N MET A 227 -4.26 4.38 2.28
CA MET A 227 -4.84 5.72 2.18
C MET A 227 -3.84 6.86 2.38
N GLN A 228 -2.58 6.54 2.75
CA GLN A 228 -1.52 7.49 3.11
C GLN A 228 -1.96 8.45 4.23
N TRP A 229 -2.58 7.90 5.26
CA TRP A 229 -2.97 8.66 6.45
C TRP A 229 -1.84 8.63 7.48
N GLU A 230 -1.95 9.43 8.53
CA GLU A 230 -0.98 9.42 9.62
C GLU A 230 -1.45 8.50 10.72
N GLN A 231 -0.57 7.68 11.28
CA GLN A 231 -0.90 6.93 12.49
C GLN A 231 -1.13 7.93 13.64
N TYR A 232 -2.33 7.93 14.22
CA TYR A 232 -2.62 8.80 15.34
C TYR A 232 -1.97 8.26 16.61
N ARG A 233 -1.28 9.14 17.32
CA ARG A 233 -0.82 8.90 18.68
C ARG A 233 -1.45 9.98 19.53
N ALA A 234 -2.28 9.60 20.49
CA ALA A 234 -2.84 10.55 21.42
C ALA A 234 -1.70 11.29 22.13
N ASP A 235 -1.71 12.62 22.05
CA ASP A 235 -0.93 13.44 22.96
C ASP A 235 -1.45 13.21 24.39
N LYS A 236 -0.62 13.45 25.41
CA LYS A 236 -1.07 13.34 26.81
C LYS A 236 -2.32 14.21 27.03
N GLY A 237 -3.47 13.56 27.25
CA GLY A 237 -4.78 14.20 27.47
C GLY A 237 -5.79 14.02 26.32
N GLY A 238 -5.37 13.63 25.12
CA GLY A 238 -6.29 13.46 23.99
C GLY A 238 -7.23 12.26 24.15
N TYR A 239 -8.52 12.45 23.79
CA TYR A 239 -9.50 11.37 23.71
C TYR A 239 -9.25 10.51 22.46
N THR A 240 -8.49 9.43 22.60
CA THR A 240 -8.66 8.20 21.80
C THR A 240 -8.18 6.99 22.58
N PHE A 241 -9.05 6.00 22.76
CA PHE A 241 -8.71 4.72 23.37
C PHE A 241 -8.62 3.65 22.28
N GLY A 242 -7.40 3.43 21.75
CA GLY A 242 -7.12 2.33 20.83
C GLY A 242 -6.14 2.68 19.72
N TYR A 243 -6.28 2.03 18.57
CA TYR A 243 -5.34 2.10 17.45
C TYR A 243 -5.99 2.77 16.24
N ASN A 244 -5.58 4.02 15.95
CA ASN A 244 -6.24 4.87 14.97
C ASN A 244 -5.26 5.47 13.96
N TRP A 245 -5.77 5.69 12.75
CA TRP A 245 -5.15 6.51 11.71
C TRP A 245 -6.00 7.75 11.48
N THR A 246 -5.37 8.82 11.07
CA THR A 246 -6.03 10.11 10.97
C THR A 246 -5.57 10.92 9.76
N LYS A 247 -6.45 11.81 9.30
CA LYS A 247 -6.16 12.79 8.28
C LYS A 247 -6.82 14.12 8.63
N LYS A 248 -6.01 15.16 8.69
CA LYS A 248 -6.49 16.54 8.84
C LYS A 248 -6.97 17.08 7.49
N ILE A 249 -8.17 17.64 7.46
CA ILE A 249 -8.77 18.25 6.27
C ILE A 249 -9.42 19.57 6.70
N LYS A 250 -8.84 20.71 6.30
CA LYS A 250 -9.26 22.05 6.76
C LYS A 250 -9.33 22.12 8.30
N SER A 251 -10.52 22.40 8.84
CA SER A 251 -10.82 22.45 10.27
C SER A 251 -11.18 21.09 10.86
N TYR A 252 -11.33 20.04 10.06
CA TYR A 252 -11.75 18.72 10.49
C TYR A 252 -10.59 17.76 10.66
N GLN A 253 -10.75 16.83 11.58
CA GLN A 253 -9.90 15.67 11.76
C GLN A 253 -10.76 14.43 11.50
N LEU A 254 -10.37 13.64 10.50
CA LEU A 254 -11.03 12.40 10.13
C LEU A 254 -10.21 11.23 10.68
N PHE A 255 -10.86 10.31 11.39
CA PHE A 255 -10.25 9.15 12.01
C PHE A 255 -10.79 7.84 11.43
N MET A 256 -9.94 6.83 11.38
CA MET A 256 -10.30 5.45 11.11
C MET A 256 -9.46 4.52 12.00
N GLY A 257 -10.10 3.61 12.74
CA GLY A 257 -9.38 2.65 13.55
C GLY A 257 -10.24 1.90 14.54
N MET A 258 -9.58 1.24 15.49
CA MET A 258 -10.23 0.57 16.61
C MET A 258 -10.31 1.55 17.78
N ASP A 259 -11.44 2.23 17.95
CA ASP A 259 -11.73 2.98 19.16
C ASP A 259 -12.67 2.14 20.04
N TYR A 260 -12.20 1.75 21.23
CA TYR A 260 -12.92 0.77 22.05
C TYR A 260 -14.23 1.29 22.59
N ASP A 261 -14.36 2.60 22.84
CA ASP A 261 -15.62 3.19 23.31
C ASP A 261 -16.63 3.27 22.16
N LEU A 262 -16.18 3.71 20.98
CA LEU A 262 -17.03 3.71 19.79
C LEU A 262 -17.43 2.29 19.38
N TRP A 263 -16.52 1.32 19.45
CA TRP A 263 -16.86 -0.09 19.21
C TRP A 263 -17.88 -0.58 20.24
N LYS A 264 -17.68 -0.30 21.52
CA LYS A 264 -18.64 -0.68 22.57
C LYS A 264 -20.02 -0.09 22.31
N GLU A 265 -20.11 1.18 21.90
CA GLU A 265 -21.37 1.89 21.68
C GLU A 265 -22.06 1.45 20.38
N PHE A 266 -21.34 1.51 19.26
CA PHE A 266 -21.90 1.32 17.92
C PHE A 266 -21.82 -0.13 17.41
N LYS A 267 -21.13 -1.02 18.13
CA LYS A 267 -20.88 -2.42 17.73
C LYS A 267 -20.14 -2.53 16.39
N GLN A 268 -19.31 -1.55 16.08
CA GLN A 268 -18.44 -1.51 14.90
C GLN A 268 -16.98 -1.63 15.36
N PRO A 269 -16.26 -2.72 15.05
CA PRO A 269 -14.89 -2.93 15.50
C PRO A 269 -13.86 -1.99 14.85
N ILE A 270 -14.11 -1.59 13.61
CA ILE A 270 -13.39 -0.50 12.96
C ILE A 270 -14.39 0.65 12.80
N ASN A 271 -14.04 1.80 13.37
CA ASN A 271 -14.86 3.00 13.41
C ASN A 271 -14.28 4.04 12.46
N ILE A 272 -15.16 4.82 11.82
CA ILE A 272 -14.79 6.01 11.05
C ILE A 272 -15.54 7.18 11.67
N TYR A 273 -14.85 8.26 12.02
CA TYR A 273 -15.50 9.41 12.64
C TYR A 273 -14.79 10.73 12.32
N ILE A 274 -15.56 11.82 12.35
CA ILE A 274 -15.10 13.18 12.07
C ILE A 274 -15.25 13.99 13.35
N SER A 275 -14.18 14.67 13.76
CA SER A 275 -14.19 15.69 14.81
C SER A 275 -13.60 17.00 14.31
N GLN A 276 -13.70 18.06 15.12
CA GLN A 276 -12.96 19.30 14.88
C GLN A 276 -11.47 19.09 15.23
N ALA A 277 -10.58 19.54 14.36
CA ALA A 277 -9.14 19.37 14.50
C ALA A 277 -8.50 20.29 15.56
N LYS A 278 -9.15 21.42 15.87
CA LYS A 278 -8.65 22.38 16.86
C LYS A 278 -9.16 22.09 18.27
N ASP A 279 -10.39 21.63 18.37
CA ASP A 279 -11.09 21.40 19.63
C ASP A 279 -12.09 20.27 19.43
N SER A 280 -11.73 19.08 19.88
CA SER A 280 -12.56 17.88 19.71
C SER A 280 -13.86 17.92 20.50
N SER A 281 -14.07 18.87 21.41
CA SER A 281 -15.34 19.04 22.14
C SER A 281 -16.37 19.82 21.33
N GLN A 282 -15.94 20.57 20.32
CA GLN A 282 -16.77 21.53 19.61
C GLN A 282 -17.77 20.84 18.66
N GLU A 283 -19.06 21.16 18.83
CA GLU A 283 -20.11 20.75 17.90
C GLU A 283 -20.02 21.50 16.56
N PHE A 284 -20.40 20.83 15.47
CA PHE A 284 -20.38 21.40 14.12
C PHE A 284 -21.50 20.85 13.23
N GLU A 285 -21.73 21.49 12.08
CA GLU A 285 -22.77 21.04 11.14
C GLU A 285 -22.46 19.63 10.63
N LYS A 286 -23.48 18.75 10.68
CA LYS A 286 -23.38 17.39 10.17
C LYS A 286 -22.99 17.39 8.68
N PRO A 287 -21.93 16.67 8.27
CA PRO A 287 -21.60 16.50 6.86
C PRO A 287 -22.77 15.87 6.09
N LYS A 288 -23.08 16.44 4.92
CA LYS A 288 -24.19 15.97 4.05
C LYS A 288 -23.61 15.17 2.89
N ILE A 289 -23.42 13.88 3.13
CA ILE A 289 -22.95 12.93 2.11
C ILE A 289 -24.08 11.92 1.89
N ASP A 290 -24.78 12.04 0.75
CA ASP A 290 -26.04 11.32 0.48
C ASP A 290 -25.97 9.79 0.65
N THR A 291 -24.78 9.21 0.51
CA THR A 291 -24.57 7.76 0.62
C THR A 291 -24.15 7.30 2.02
N LEU A 292 -24.02 8.19 3.00
CA LEU A 292 -23.51 7.86 4.34
C LEU A 292 -24.47 8.32 5.44
N GLU A 293 -24.76 7.41 6.37
CA GLU A 293 -25.47 7.74 7.60
C GLU A 293 -24.45 8.11 8.69
N PHE A 294 -24.62 9.29 9.29
CA PHE A 294 -23.83 9.71 10.45
C PHE A 294 -24.69 9.73 11.71
N VAL A 295 -24.12 9.22 12.79
CA VAL A 295 -24.65 9.28 14.15
C VAL A 295 -23.75 10.15 15.02
N THR A 296 -24.35 10.91 15.93
CA THR A 296 -23.61 11.77 16.85
C THR A 296 -23.07 10.96 18.01
N TYR A 297 -21.81 11.18 18.36
CA TYR A 297 -21.20 10.66 19.56
C TYR A 297 -20.71 11.83 20.44
N LYS A 298 -21.09 11.79 21.71
CA LYS A 298 -20.73 12.81 22.71
C LYS A 298 -20.24 12.11 23.96
N LEU A 299 -19.07 12.50 24.44
CA LEU A 299 -18.63 12.22 25.80
C LEU A 299 -18.53 13.53 26.55
N LYS A 300 -19.06 13.50 27.76
CA LYS A 300 -18.80 14.54 28.76
C LYS A 300 -17.74 14.00 29.69
N GLY A 301 -16.66 14.74 29.84
CA GLY A 301 -15.59 14.43 30.75
C GLY A 301 -16.05 14.40 32.20
N ASP A 302 -15.58 13.41 32.96
CA ASP A 302 -15.38 13.58 34.40
C ASP A 302 -13.94 14.11 34.63
N SER A 303 -13.49 14.31 35.87
CA SER A 303 -12.24 15.03 36.24
C SER A 303 -10.93 14.59 35.54
N ASN A 304 -10.94 13.51 34.76
CA ASN A 304 -9.78 12.94 34.04
C ASN A 304 -10.03 12.69 32.53
N ALA A 305 -11.17 13.07 31.95
CA ALA A 305 -11.46 12.90 30.53
C ALA A 305 -11.88 14.24 29.92
N ASP A 306 -11.40 14.56 28.71
CA ASP A 306 -11.83 15.76 28.00
C ASP A 306 -13.19 15.54 27.32
N ASP A 307 -13.99 16.60 27.24
CA ASP A 307 -15.22 16.60 26.46
C ASP A 307 -14.92 16.25 24.99
N PHE A 308 -15.76 15.41 24.38
CA PHE A 308 -15.56 14.95 23.01
C PHE A 308 -16.86 14.95 22.22
N PHE A 309 -16.77 15.42 20.97
CA PHE A 309 -17.84 15.43 19.99
C PHE A 309 -17.33 14.88 18.65
N ALA A 310 -18.08 13.94 18.08
CA ALA A 310 -17.84 13.47 16.73
C ALA A 310 -19.12 13.06 16.00
N TYR A 311 -19.04 13.09 14.67
CA TYR A 311 -19.96 12.34 13.81
C TYR A 311 -19.31 11.02 13.41
N VAL A 312 -19.89 9.92 13.89
CA VAL A 312 -19.46 8.55 13.58
C VAL A 312 -20.24 8.07 12.36
N VAL A 313 -19.55 7.47 11.42
CA VAL A 313 -20.16 6.85 10.24
C VAL A 313 -20.76 5.51 10.65
N LYS A 314 -22.02 5.29 10.31
CA LYS A 314 -22.66 3.99 10.42
C LYS A 314 -22.39 3.21 9.14
N LEU A 315 -21.64 2.13 9.28
CA LEU A 315 -21.30 1.23 8.18
C LEU A 315 -22.52 0.33 7.89
N ASP A 316 -22.88 0.23 6.62
CA ASP A 316 -23.97 -0.61 6.11
C ASP A 316 -23.51 -2.04 5.78
N PHE A 317 -22.25 -2.36 6.08
CA PHE A 317 -21.63 -3.68 5.92
C PHE A 317 -20.94 -4.11 7.21
N LYS A 318 -20.75 -5.43 7.35
CA LYS A 318 -19.98 -6.01 8.46
C LYS A 318 -18.53 -6.26 8.08
N ILE A 319 -17.68 -6.32 9.10
CA ILE A 319 -16.23 -6.57 8.95
C ILE A 319 -15.89 -8.00 8.51
N ASP A 320 -16.84 -8.93 8.61
CA ASP A 320 -16.69 -10.31 8.15
C ASP A 320 -17.20 -10.52 6.72
N GLU A 321 -17.71 -9.47 6.06
CA GLU A 321 -18.05 -9.51 4.64
C GLU A 321 -16.80 -9.47 3.75
N GLU A 322 -16.91 -10.05 2.56
CA GLU A 322 -15.87 -9.94 1.55
C GLU A 322 -15.59 -8.47 1.21
N HIS A 323 -14.31 -8.16 1.01
CA HIS A 323 -13.84 -6.83 0.59
C HIS A 323 -14.18 -5.69 1.55
N TYR A 324 -14.44 -5.95 2.85
CA TYR A 324 -14.76 -4.90 3.83
C TYR A 324 -13.68 -3.80 3.88
N GLU A 325 -12.39 -4.15 3.70
CA GLU A 325 -11.29 -3.19 3.67
C GLU A 325 -11.44 -2.18 2.53
N GLU A 326 -11.83 -2.63 1.33
CA GLU A 326 -12.08 -1.75 0.19
C GLU A 326 -13.33 -0.89 0.40
N LYS A 327 -14.40 -1.47 0.97
CA LYS A 327 -15.60 -0.70 1.34
C LYS A 327 -15.26 0.43 2.32
N ILE A 328 -14.42 0.15 3.33
CA ILE A 328 -13.91 1.18 4.26
C ILE A 328 -13.11 2.26 3.52
N LYS A 329 -12.18 1.87 2.64
CA LYS A 329 -11.39 2.82 1.83
C LYS A 329 -12.29 3.73 1.00
N ASP A 330 -13.34 3.19 0.39
CA ASP A 330 -14.30 3.96 -0.41
C ASP A 330 -15.11 4.96 0.42
N VAL A 331 -15.57 4.55 1.61
CA VAL A 331 -16.21 5.46 2.57
C VAL A 331 -15.26 6.61 2.95
N MET A 332 -14.02 6.29 3.29
CA MET A 332 -12.98 7.27 3.64
C MET A 332 -12.67 8.24 2.47
N ARG A 333 -12.60 7.74 1.23
CA ARG A 333 -12.39 8.57 0.03
C ARG A 333 -13.55 9.55 -0.19
N LYS A 334 -14.80 9.08 -0.08
CA LYS A 334 -16.00 9.93 -0.22
C LYS A 334 -16.00 11.06 0.81
N ILE A 335 -15.73 10.75 2.08
CA ILE A 335 -15.64 11.76 3.15
C ILE A 335 -14.51 12.74 2.87
N THR A 336 -13.33 12.24 2.50
CA THR A 336 -12.16 13.07 2.19
C THR A 336 -12.46 14.05 1.05
N GLN A 337 -13.14 13.61 0.00
CA GLN A 337 -13.54 14.45 -1.13
C GLN A 337 -14.55 15.52 -0.72
N HIS A 338 -15.53 15.18 0.14
CA HIS A 338 -16.56 16.13 0.58
C HIS A 338 -16.03 17.19 1.55
N LEU A 339 -15.05 16.86 2.40
CA LEU A 339 -14.49 17.80 3.38
C LEU A 339 -13.40 18.73 2.79
N LYS A 340 -12.88 18.41 1.59
CA LYS A 340 -11.97 19.28 0.82
C LYS A 340 -12.64 20.57 0.38
#